data_AF-A0A5M3WQ64-F1
#
_entry.id   AF-A0A5M3WQ64-F1
#
_cell.length_a   1.000
_cell.length_b   1.000
_cell.length_c   1.000
_cell.angle_alpha   90.00
_cell.angle_beta   90.00
_cell.angle_gamma   90.00
#
_symmetry.space_group_name_H-M   'P 1'
#
loop_
_entity.id
_entity.type
_entity.pdbx_description
1 polymer ?
#
loop_
_entity_poly.entity_id
_entity_poly.type
_entity_poly.pdbx_seq_one_letter_code
_entity_poly.pdbx_strand_id
1 'polypeptide(L)' 'MSLNADEAFIEWARHRSTDGCSASLTEDSAYQSGLSFSEHATQAKQRFVDLWNPVAQQYGLSQRTADDI' A
#
# COMPACT_ATOMS: atom_id res chain seq x y z
N MET A 1 -0.94 -4.74 6.89
CA MET A 1 -0.71 -3.44 6.22
C MET A 1 -0.91 -3.59 4.71
N SER A 2 -0.04 -4.28 3.95
CA SER A 2 -0.31 -4.50 2.51
C SER A 2 -1.53 -5.40 2.26
N LEU A 3 -1.58 -6.58 2.88
CA LEU A 3 -2.72 -7.50 2.75
C LEU A 3 -4.07 -6.83 3.09
N ASN A 4 -4.10 -6.03 4.16
CA ASN A 4 -5.30 -5.30 4.56
C ASN A 4 -5.72 -4.24 3.54
N ALA A 5 -4.75 -3.59 2.86
CA ALA A 5 -5.05 -2.67 1.77
C ALA A 5 -5.69 -3.42 0.60
N ASP A 6 -5.12 -4.56 0.21
CA ASP A 6 -5.64 -5.40 -0.88
C ASP A 6 -7.05 -5.90 -0.57
N GLU A 7 -7.29 -6.41 0.64
CA GLU A 7 -8.62 -6.84 1.10
C GLU A 7 -9.63 -5.70 1.05
N ALA A 8 -9.25 -4.49 1.50
CA ALA A 8 -10.12 -3.33 1.49
C ALA A 8 -10.44 -2.85 0.05
N PHE A 9 -9.46 -2.87 -0.86
CA PHE A 9 -9.71 -2.53 -2.27
C PHE A 9 -10.54 -3.59 -3.00
N ILE A 10 -10.39 -4.87 -2.66
CA ILE A 10 -11.28 -5.93 -3.17
C ILE A 10 -12.72 -5.67 -2.73
N GLU A 11 -12.93 -5.29 -1.46
CA GLU A 11 -14.27 -4.99 -0.95
C GLU A 11 -14.88 -3.75 -1.62
N TRP A 12 -14.10 -2.68 -1.77
CA TRP A 12 -14.52 -1.51 -2.54
C TRP A 12 -14.88 -1.86 -4.00
N ALA A 13 -14.11 -2.73 -4.65
CA ALA A 13 -14.43 -3.18 -6.01
C ALA A 13 -15.75 -3.97 -6.07
N ARG A 14 -16.07 -4.76 -5.03
CA ARG A 14 -17.36 -5.45 -4.92
C ARG A 14 -18.50 -4.45 -4.79
N HIS A 15 -18.39 -3.46 -3.90
CA HIS A 15 -19.39 -2.39 -3.76
C HIS A 15 -19.63 -1.66 -5.08
N ARG A 16 -18.57 -1.34 -5.84
CA ARG A 16 -18.73 -0.72 -7.17
C ARG A 16 -19.43 -1.63 -8.16
N SER A 17 -19.12 -2.92 -8.15
CA SER A 17 -19.73 -3.87 -9.08
C SER A 17 -21.23 -4.06 -8.81
N THR A 18 -21.67 -3.97 -7.55
CA THR A 18 -23.10 -4.07 -7.21
C THR A 18 -23.88 -2.82 -7.61
N ASP A 19 -23.26 -1.64 -7.54
CA ASP A 19 -23.92 -0.34 -7.82
C ASP A 19 -23.72 0.15 -9.26
N GLY A 20 -23.29 -0.73 -10.18
CA GLY A 20 -23.09 -0.39 -11.59
C GLY A 20 -22.02 0.70 -11.81
N CYS A 21 -21.00 0.75 -10.95
CA CYS A 21 -19.90 1.73 -10.97
C CYS A 21 -20.31 3.19 -10.74
N SER A 22 -21.55 3.45 -10.28
CA SER A 22 -22.08 4.80 -10.07
C SER A 22 -21.76 5.41 -8.69
N ALA A 23 -21.31 4.58 -7.73
CA ALA A 23 -21.00 5.01 -6.37
C ALA A 23 -19.82 6.01 -6.29
N SER A 24 -19.93 6.95 -5.35
CA SER A 24 -18.89 7.93 -5.03
C SER A 24 -17.60 7.25 -4.55
N LEU A 25 -16.46 7.67 -5.09
CA LEU A 25 -15.14 7.13 -4.70
C LEU A 25 -14.75 7.54 -3.29
N THR A 26 -15.10 8.75 -2.88
CA THR A 26 -14.61 9.37 -1.65
C THR A 26 -15.44 9.02 -0.43
N GLU A 27 -16.68 8.55 -0.61
CA GLU A 27 -17.59 8.20 0.48
C GLU A 27 -17.54 6.72 0.89
N ASP A 28 -16.86 5.88 0.11
CA ASP A 28 -16.73 4.45 0.40
C ASP A 28 -15.67 4.19 1.49
N SER A 29 -16.11 3.60 2.60
CA SER A 29 -15.25 3.32 3.76
C SER A 29 -14.17 2.27 3.49
N ALA A 30 -14.41 1.33 2.58
CA ALA A 30 -13.43 0.34 2.17
C ALA A 30 -12.33 0.99 1.31
N TYR A 31 -12.69 1.94 0.43
CA TYR A 31 -11.71 2.72 -0.32
C TYR A 31 -10.81 3.56 0.61
N GLN A 32 -11.39 4.28 1.57
CA GLN A 32 -10.63 5.06 2.55
C GLN A 32 -9.71 4.19 3.41
N SER A 33 -10.20 3.01 3.82
CA SER A 33 -9.40 2.04 4.56
C SER A 33 -8.23 1.52 3.72
N GLY A 34 -8.48 1.19 2.44
CA GLY A 34 -7.45 0.78 1.49
C GLY A 34 -6.34 1.84 1.34
N LEU A 35 -6.71 3.11 1.19
CA LEU A 35 -5.75 4.22 1.16
C LEU A 35 -4.91 4.31 2.43
N SER A 36 -5.55 4.27 3.60
CA SER A 36 -4.83 4.34 4.89
C SER A 36 -3.87 3.18 5.10
N PHE A 37 -4.29 1.95 4.77
CA PHE A 37 -3.42 0.77 4.88
C PHE A 37 -2.27 0.81 3.88
N SER A 38 -2.50 1.28 2.66
CA SER A 38 -1.45 1.50 1.66
C SER A 38 -0.43 2.54 2.12
N GLU A 39 -0.88 3.66 2.69
CA GLU A 39 0.04 4.68 3.21
C GLU A 39 0.94 4.10 4.32
N HIS A 40 0.35 3.36 5.27
CA HIS A 40 1.14 2.71 6.30
C HIS A 40 2.12 1.66 5.74
N ALA A 41 1.73 0.93 4.69
CA ALA A 41 2.62 0.00 4.02
C ALA A 41 3.80 0.73 3.36
N THR A 42 3.56 1.83 2.66
CA THR A 42 4.61 2.69 2.09
C THR A 42 5.57 3.21 3.14
N GLN A 43 5.05 3.69 4.29
CA GLN A 43 5.89 4.15 5.40
C GLN A 43 6.75 3.01 5.96
N ALA A 44 6.23 1.79 6.05
CA ALA A 44 6.99 0.62 6.50
C ALA A 44 8.10 0.25 5.50
N LYS A 45 7.81 0.26 4.19
CA LYS A 45 8.79 0.03 3.13
C LYS A 45 9.90 1.07 3.16
N GLN A 46 9.55 2.35 3.35
CA GLN A 46 10.54 3.41 3.49
C GLN A 46 11.48 3.17 4.69
N ARG A 47 10.92 2.85 5.86
CA ARG A 47 11.73 2.54 7.06
C ARG A 47 12.65 1.34 6.84
N PHE A 48 12.20 0.31 6.13
CA PHE A 48 13.05 -0.82 5.77
C PHE A 48 14.23 -0.37 4.91
N VAL A 49 13.96 0.42 3.87
CA VAL A 49 14.98 0.91 2.95
C VAL A 49 16.01 1.81 3.65
N ASP A 50 15.55 2.67 4.56
CA ASP A 50 16.42 3.53 5.38
C ASP A 50 17.42 2.73 6.22
N LEU A 51 17.00 1.55 6.69
CA LEU A 51 17.85 0.63 7.45
C LEU A 51 18.72 -0.26 6.54
N TRP A 52 18.19 -0.70 5.40
CA TRP A 52 18.87 -1.61 4.48
C TRP A 52 19.99 -0.91 3.71
N ASN A 53 19.74 0.29 3.17
CA ASN A 53 20.67 0.93 2.25
C ASN A 53 22.06 1.24 2.84
N PRO A 54 22.20 1.62 4.13
CA PRO A 54 23.51 1.73 4.77
C PRO A 54 24.25 0.39 4.86
N VAL A 55 23.55 -0.69 5.20
CA VAL A 55 24.14 -2.05 5.23
C VAL A 55 24.53 -2.47 3.82
N ALA A 56 23.64 -2.27 2.84
CA ALA A 56 23.91 -2.59 1.45
C ALA A 56 25.17 -1.86 0.94
N GLN A 57 25.32 -0.59 1.27
CA GLN A 57 26.50 0.20 0.93
C GLN A 57 27.77 -0.37 1.58
N GLN A 58 27.72 -0.74 2.87
CA GLN A 58 28.87 -1.29 3.60
C GLN A 58 29.40 -2.59 2.95
N TYR A 59 28.50 -3.42 2.44
CA TYR A 59 28.85 -4.74 1.89
C TYR A 59 28.85 -4.79 0.35
N GLY A 60 28.69 -3.65 -0.34
CA GLY A 60 28.65 -3.60 -1.80
C GLY A 60 27.43 -4.30 -2.43
N LEU A 61 26.33 -4.41 -1.69
CA LEU A 61 25.06 -4.96 -2.18
C LEU A 61 24.22 -3.87 -2.86
N SER A 62 23.24 -4.29 -3.65
CA SER A 62 22.29 -3.37 -4.28
C SER A 62 21.41 -2.66 -3.23
N GLN A 63 21.41 -1.33 -3.30
CA GLN A 63 20.44 -0.49 -2.61
C GLN A 63 19.04 -0.70 -3.21
N ARG A 64 18.01 -0.43 -2.41
CA ARG A 64 16.61 -0.57 -2.79
C ARG A 64 15.89 0.76 -2.64
N THR A 65 14.77 0.90 -3.35
CA THR A 65 13.75 1.92 -3.14
C THR A 65 12.54 1.31 -2.44
N ALA A 66 11.66 2.13 -1.87
CA ALA A 66 10.44 1.62 -1.24
C ALA A 66 9.54 0.88 -2.24
N ASP A 67 9.59 1.25 -3.54
CA ASP A 67 8.82 0.60 -4.60
C ASP A 67 9.40 -0.77 -5.00
N ASP A 68 10.68 -1.05 -4.71
CA ASP A 68 11.32 -2.35 -4.95
C ASP A 68 10.97 -3.41 -3.88
N ILE A 69 10.28 -3.00 -2.82
CA ILE A 69 9.89 -3.81 -1.66
C ILE A 69 8.40 -4.13 -1.74
#